data_AF-A0A8T3MQ69-F1
#
_entry.id   AF-A0A8T3MQ69-F1
#
_cell.length_a   1.000
_cell.length_b   1.000
_cell.length_c   1.000
_cell.angle_alpha   90.00
_cell.angle_beta   90.00
_cell.angle_gamma   90.00
#
_symmetry.space_group_name_H-M   'P 1'
#
loop_
_entity.id
_entity.type
_entity.pdbx_description
1 polymer ?
#
loop_
_entity_poly.entity_id
_entity_poly.type
_entity_poly.pdbx_seq_one_letter_code
_entity_poly.pdbx_strand_id
1 'polypeptide(L)'
;YVPLIYQGVLGLAATNSGLLLTPMMAGIATGSIASGQLMLRLRRYRYIGTVGMALVALGLGLLSRVRPGAAELQVIAALVIVGFGTGLTFPLYLNSVQSAVERRYLGVVTSQVQFWRNVGGTIGTAVLGSVLSQRLPERVQIEVAALRLPPQLAGAFPQGGSAQALFDPAAIAAARAALPPAALPAFEGVLTAVRTALALTLEEIFLYGAAAVVIGLAVSVFLDDVPILREHPVPAAETAPAFGE
;
A
#
# COMPACT_ATOMS: atom_id res chain seq x y z
N TYR A 1 -4.24 4.88 0.88
CA TYR A 1 -3.41 6.00 1.37
C TYR A 1 -2.54 6.65 0.30
N VAL A 2 -2.14 5.95 -0.78
CA VAL A 2 -1.35 6.55 -1.87
C VAL A 2 -1.97 7.82 -2.48
N PRO A 3 -3.29 7.91 -2.76
CA PRO A 3 -3.88 9.17 -3.24
C PRO A 3 -3.70 10.35 -2.28
N LEU A 4 -3.66 10.10 -0.96
CA LEU A 4 -3.43 11.15 0.03
C LEU A 4 -1.99 11.68 -0.02
N ILE A 5 -1.00 10.88 -0.41
CA ILE A 5 0.36 11.40 -0.68
C ILE A 5 0.31 12.39 -1.84
N TYR A 6 -0.27 12.00 -2.97
CA TYR A 6 -0.22 12.82 -4.17
C TYR A 6 -1.07 14.09 -4.06
N GLN A 7 -2.31 13.96 -3.62
CA GLN A 7 -3.22 15.10 -3.51
C GLN A 7 -2.91 15.93 -2.27
N GLY A 8 -2.70 15.26 -1.14
CA GLY A 8 -2.59 15.92 0.15
C GLY A 8 -1.18 16.34 0.54
N VAL A 9 -0.13 15.57 0.20
CA VAL A 9 1.26 15.94 0.56
C VAL A 9 1.94 16.70 -0.58
N LEU A 10 1.82 16.21 -1.82
CA LEU A 10 2.45 16.84 -2.99
C LEU A 10 1.59 17.95 -3.61
N GLY A 11 0.30 18.03 -3.29
CA GLY A 11 -0.59 19.07 -3.82
C GLY A 11 -0.91 18.91 -5.31
N LEU A 12 -0.80 17.70 -5.85
CA LEU A 12 -1.05 17.38 -7.26
C LEU A 12 -2.54 17.14 -7.51
N ALA A 13 -3.04 17.52 -8.70
CA ALA A 13 -4.45 17.41 -9.04
C ALA A 13 -4.97 15.95 -9.01
N ALA A 14 -6.22 15.77 -8.57
CA ALA A 14 -6.86 14.47 -8.41
C ALA A 14 -6.91 13.64 -9.71
N THR A 15 -7.02 14.30 -10.88
CA THR A 15 -7.08 13.65 -12.21
C THR A 15 -5.85 12.80 -12.52
N ASN A 16 -4.67 13.16 -11.99
CA ASN A 16 -3.44 12.39 -12.18
C ASN A 16 -3.33 11.20 -11.21
N SER A 17 -4.11 11.17 -10.12
CA SER A 17 -3.93 10.17 -9.04
C SER A 17 -4.17 8.73 -9.49
N GLY A 18 -5.02 8.51 -10.49
CA GLY A 18 -5.24 7.19 -11.10
C GLY A 18 -4.06 6.73 -11.94
N LEU A 19 -3.47 7.63 -12.75
CA LEU A 19 -2.24 7.36 -13.50
C LEU A 19 -1.06 7.04 -12.57
N LEU A 20 -1.08 7.62 -11.36
CA LEU A 20 -0.04 7.44 -10.36
C LEU A 20 -0.12 6.10 -9.61
N LEU A 21 -1.23 5.36 -9.72
CA LEU A 21 -1.29 3.96 -9.28
C LEU A 21 -0.71 3.00 -10.33
N THR A 22 -0.59 3.43 -11.59
CA THR A 22 -0.08 2.61 -12.70
C THR A 22 1.31 2.04 -12.43
N PRO A 23 2.31 2.81 -11.94
CA PRO A 23 3.64 2.28 -11.65
C PRO A 23 3.61 1.18 -10.58
N MET A 24 2.75 1.33 -9.56
CA MET A 24 2.57 0.30 -8.54
C MET A 24 2.00 -0.99 -9.15
N MET A 25 0.97 -0.87 -10.00
CA MET A 25 0.37 -2.02 -10.68
C MET A 25 1.34 -2.69 -11.64
N ALA A 26 2.17 -1.92 -12.36
CA ALA A 26 3.25 -2.44 -13.19
C ALA A 26 4.28 -3.20 -12.34
N GLY A 27 4.63 -2.68 -11.16
CA GLY A 27 5.44 -3.39 -10.16
C GLY A 27 4.80 -4.72 -9.75
N ILE A 28 3.52 -4.73 -9.41
CA ILE A 28 2.78 -5.96 -9.04
C ILE A 28 2.81 -6.99 -10.18
N ALA A 29 2.52 -6.56 -11.40
CA ALA A 29 2.49 -7.45 -12.56
C ALA A 29 3.86 -8.06 -12.83
N THR A 30 4.90 -7.23 -12.88
CA THR A 30 6.29 -7.68 -13.11
C THR A 30 6.80 -8.58 -11.98
N GLY A 31 6.51 -8.26 -10.72
CA GLY A 31 6.83 -9.10 -9.57
C GLY A 31 6.12 -10.45 -9.60
N SER A 32 4.85 -10.47 -10.01
CA SER A 32 4.06 -11.72 -10.11
C SER A 32 4.61 -12.65 -11.19
N ILE A 33 4.97 -12.10 -12.35
CA ILE A 33 5.61 -12.85 -13.45
C ILE A 33 6.97 -13.38 -12.98
N ALA A 34 7.78 -12.53 -12.34
CA ALA A 34 9.08 -12.91 -11.82
C ALA A 34 8.96 -14.04 -10.77
N SER A 35 8.00 -13.96 -9.86
CA SER A 35 7.73 -15.01 -8.87
C SER A 35 7.43 -16.35 -9.54
N GLY A 36 6.49 -16.37 -10.49
CA GLY A 36 6.10 -17.60 -11.17
C GLY A 36 7.29 -18.26 -11.90
N GLN A 37 8.08 -17.47 -12.61
CA GLN A 37 9.28 -17.96 -13.30
C GLN A 37 10.35 -18.46 -12.32
N LEU A 38 10.56 -17.75 -11.21
CA LEU A 38 11.59 -18.07 -10.23
C LEU A 38 11.24 -19.30 -9.40
N MET A 39 9.94 -19.51 -9.10
CA MET A 39 9.44 -20.72 -8.44
C MET A 39 9.72 -22.00 -9.24
N LEU A 40 9.74 -21.93 -10.58
CA LEU A 40 10.07 -23.07 -11.43
C LEU A 40 11.57 -23.42 -11.39
N ARG A 41 12.42 -22.44 -11.10
CA ARG A 41 13.89 -22.57 -11.17
C ARG A 41 14.54 -22.82 -9.80
N LEU A 42 13.97 -22.30 -8.72
CA LEU A 42 14.53 -22.44 -7.37
C LEU A 42 14.03 -23.70 -6.66
N ARG A 43 14.95 -24.42 -5.99
CA ARG A 43 14.61 -25.56 -5.13
C ARG A 43 13.92 -25.17 -3.81
N ARG A 44 14.20 -23.95 -3.31
CA ARG A 44 13.65 -23.41 -2.06
C ARG A 44 12.99 -22.07 -2.36
N TYR A 45 11.68 -22.10 -2.59
CA TYR A 45 10.94 -20.90 -2.98
C TYR A 45 10.60 -19.98 -1.80
N ARG A 46 10.74 -20.44 -0.54
CA ARG A 46 10.50 -19.59 0.65
C ARG A 46 11.29 -18.27 0.65
N TYR A 47 12.52 -18.28 0.11
CA TYR A 47 13.35 -17.07 0.04
C TYR A 47 12.76 -16.00 -0.87
N ILE A 48 11.98 -16.37 -1.89
CA ILE A 48 11.27 -15.43 -2.76
C ILE A 48 10.28 -14.60 -1.94
N GLY A 49 9.57 -15.25 -1.00
CA GLY A 49 8.59 -14.61 -0.13
C GLY A 49 9.24 -13.69 0.88
N THR A 50 10.37 -14.12 1.46
CA THR A 50 11.19 -13.30 2.37
C THR A 50 11.68 -12.03 1.67
N VAL A 51 12.22 -12.15 0.45
CA VAL A 51 12.66 -11.00 -0.35
C VAL A 51 11.48 -10.09 -0.71
N GLY A 52 10.35 -10.67 -1.13
CA GLY A 52 9.14 -9.91 -1.45
C GLY A 52 8.63 -9.08 -0.28
N MET A 53 8.51 -9.69 0.91
CA MET A 53 8.10 -8.99 2.13
C MET A 53 9.12 -7.93 2.58
N ALA A 54 10.43 -8.21 2.47
CA ALA A 54 11.47 -7.23 2.76
C ALA A 54 11.39 -6.00 1.83
N LEU A 55 11.11 -6.23 0.54
CA LEU A 55 10.90 -5.14 -0.43
C LEU A 55 9.65 -4.32 -0.12
N VAL A 56 8.54 -4.96 0.29
CA VAL A 56 7.36 -4.22 0.74
C VAL A 56 7.68 -3.36 1.96
N ALA A 57 8.34 -3.92 2.98
CA ALA A 57 8.74 -3.18 4.17
C ALA A 57 9.67 -2.00 3.84
N LEU A 58 10.65 -2.21 2.95
CA LEU A 58 11.53 -1.17 2.45
C LEU A 58 10.75 -0.06 1.74
N GLY A 59 9.86 -0.42 0.82
CA GLY A 59 9.04 0.54 0.09
C GLY A 59 8.12 1.35 0.99
N LEU A 60 7.51 0.73 2.01
CA LEU A 60 6.74 1.44 3.03
C LEU A 60 7.62 2.39 3.86
N GLY A 61 8.84 1.97 4.22
CA GLY A 61 9.80 2.83 4.91
C GLY A 61 10.33 4.00 4.05
N LEU A 62 10.34 3.86 2.73
CA LEU A 62 10.63 4.97 1.81
C LEU A 62 9.44 5.95 1.74
N LEU A 63 8.22 5.42 1.65
CA LEU A 63 7.00 6.23 1.64
C LEU A 63 6.79 7.01 2.96
N SER A 64 7.23 6.46 4.09
CA SER A 64 7.12 7.14 5.40
C SER A 64 7.99 8.41 5.49
N ARG A 65 9.01 8.55 4.63
CA ARG A 65 9.91 9.71 4.59
C ARG A 65 9.46 10.81 3.63
N VAL A 66 8.33 10.62 2.95
CA VAL A 66 7.81 11.61 2.00
C VAL A 66 7.34 12.85 2.76
N ARG A 67 7.74 14.02 2.27
CA ARG A 67 7.43 15.34 2.82
C ARG A 67 6.91 16.27 1.73
N PRO A 68 6.27 17.41 2.09
CA PRO A 68 5.92 18.43 1.11
C PRO A 68 7.16 18.88 0.33
N GLY A 69 7.07 18.91 -1.00
CA GLY A 69 8.19 19.25 -1.89
C GLY A 69 9.11 18.08 -2.27
N ALA A 70 8.83 16.85 -1.82
CA ALA A 70 9.55 15.67 -2.28
C ALA A 70 9.42 15.48 -3.80
N ALA A 71 10.47 14.98 -4.44
CA ALA A 71 10.45 14.70 -5.87
C ALA A 71 9.45 13.56 -6.18
N GLU A 72 8.59 13.77 -7.16
CA GLU A 72 7.57 12.78 -7.57
C GLU A 72 8.18 11.41 -7.89
N LEU A 73 9.36 11.41 -8.50
CA LEU A 73 10.11 10.19 -8.83
C LEU A 73 10.46 9.34 -7.59
N GLN A 74 10.69 9.95 -6.42
CA GLN A 74 10.95 9.21 -5.19
C GLN A 74 9.72 8.41 -4.75
N VAL A 75 8.53 9.02 -4.87
CA VAL A 75 7.25 8.35 -4.56
C VAL A 75 6.99 7.23 -5.56
N ILE A 76 7.19 7.50 -6.86
CA ILE A 76 7.02 6.50 -7.92
C ILE A 76 7.95 5.30 -7.68
N ALA A 77 9.24 5.54 -7.40
CA ALA A 77 10.20 4.48 -7.13
C ALA A 77 9.81 3.64 -5.90
N ALA A 78 9.38 4.29 -4.82
CA ALA A 78 8.90 3.58 -3.62
C ALA A 78 7.65 2.73 -3.92
N LEU A 79 6.71 3.24 -4.71
CA LEU A 79 5.51 2.50 -5.12
C LEU A 79 5.82 1.31 -6.02
N VAL A 80 6.78 1.45 -6.93
CA VAL A 80 7.25 0.33 -7.77
C VAL A 80 7.88 -0.75 -6.89
N ILE A 81 8.69 -0.38 -5.89
CA ILE A 81 9.28 -1.33 -4.93
C ILE A 81 8.20 -2.05 -4.12
N VAL A 82 7.22 -1.32 -3.57
CA VAL A 82 6.07 -1.92 -2.85
C VAL A 82 5.30 -2.86 -3.78
N GLY A 83 5.00 -2.41 -5.00
CA GLY A 83 4.26 -3.18 -5.99
C GLY A 83 4.99 -4.47 -6.35
N PHE A 84 6.28 -4.38 -6.67
CA PHE A 84 7.11 -5.53 -7.02
C PHE A 84 7.23 -6.53 -5.88
N GLY A 85 7.49 -6.06 -4.65
CA GLY A 85 7.51 -6.92 -3.46
C GLY A 85 6.16 -7.61 -3.22
N THR A 86 5.06 -6.89 -3.38
CA THR A 86 3.69 -7.46 -3.27
C THR A 86 3.45 -8.51 -4.35
N GLY A 87 3.83 -8.24 -5.60
CA GLY A 87 3.72 -9.16 -6.72
C GLY A 87 4.52 -10.45 -6.51
N LEU A 88 5.69 -10.37 -5.85
CA LEU A 88 6.47 -11.55 -5.49
C LEU A 88 5.76 -12.47 -4.48
N THR A 89 4.97 -11.89 -3.59
CA THR A 89 4.35 -12.65 -2.49
C THR A 89 3.04 -13.33 -2.88
N PHE A 90 2.23 -12.71 -3.73
CA PHE A 90 0.86 -13.16 -4.00
C PHE A 90 0.77 -14.57 -4.63
N PRO A 91 1.44 -14.85 -5.76
CA PRO A 91 1.42 -16.19 -6.35
C PRO A 91 2.11 -17.20 -5.44
N LEU A 92 3.16 -16.79 -4.73
CA LEU A 92 3.98 -17.67 -3.91
C LEU A 92 3.18 -18.32 -2.78
N TYR A 93 2.52 -17.53 -1.94
CA TYR A 93 1.77 -18.06 -0.80
C TYR A 93 0.56 -18.89 -1.23
N LEU A 94 -0.14 -18.47 -2.28
CA LEU A 94 -1.27 -19.23 -2.80
C LEU A 94 -0.82 -20.62 -3.30
N ASN A 95 0.24 -20.67 -4.10
CA ASN A 95 0.78 -21.94 -4.60
C ASN A 95 1.33 -22.82 -3.47
N SER A 96 1.95 -22.22 -2.45
CA SER A 96 2.48 -22.96 -1.29
C SER A 96 1.37 -23.73 -0.56
N VAL A 97 0.26 -23.06 -0.22
CA VAL A 97 -0.86 -23.72 0.47
C VAL A 97 -1.56 -24.73 -0.45
N GLN A 98 -1.70 -24.42 -1.74
CA GLN A 98 -2.28 -25.35 -2.71
C GLN A 98 -1.43 -26.62 -2.88
N SER A 99 -0.10 -26.52 -2.77
CA SER A 99 0.81 -27.67 -2.88
C SER A 99 0.74 -28.63 -1.69
N ALA A 100 0.21 -28.18 -0.55
CA ALA A 100 0.09 -28.96 0.67
C ALA A 100 -1.21 -29.78 0.78
N VAL A 101 -2.12 -29.67 -0.21
CA VAL A 101 -3.42 -30.34 -0.18
C VAL A 101 -3.69 -31.16 -1.43
N GLU A 102 -4.58 -32.15 -1.31
CA GLU A 102 -5.06 -32.90 -2.48
C GLU A 102 -5.87 -32.03 -3.44
N ARG A 103 -5.86 -32.38 -4.73
CA ARG A 103 -6.54 -31.60 -5.80
C ARG A 103 -8.01 -31.31 -5.53
N ARG A 104 -8.72 -32.24 -4.87
CA ARG A 104 -10.14 -32.09 -4.47
C ARG A 104 -10.40 -30.92 -3.52
N TYR A 105 -9.38 -30.45 -2.79
CA TYR A 105 -9.48 -29.35 -1.82
C TYR A 105 -8.96 -28.00 -2.35
N LEU A 106 -8.47 -27.91 -3.59
CA LEU A 106 -7.90 -26.68 -4.14
C LEU A 106 -8.88 -25.50 -4.14
N GLY A 107 -10.16 -25.76 -4.43
CA GLY A 107 -11.20 -24.74 -4.37
C GLY A 107 -11.41 -24.20 -2.96
N VAL A 108 -11.47 -25.10 -1.96
CA VAL A 108 -11.62 -24.75 -0.54
C VAL A 108 -10.42 -23.93 -0.07
N VAL A 109 -9.20 -24.39 -0.31
CA VAL A 109 -7.97 -23.67 0.07
C VAL A 109 -7.91 -22.28 -0.55
N THR A 110 -8.20 -22.16 -1.84
CA THR A 110 -8.17 -20.86 -2.52
C THR A 110 -9.19 -19.91 -1.91
N SER A 111 -10.42 -20.38 -1.64
CA SER A 111 -11.45 -19.56 -1.00
C SER A 111 -11.06 -19.12 0.42
N GLN A 112 -10.42 -20.00 1.21
CA GLN A 112 -9.95 -19.69 2.57
C GLN A 112 -8.83 -18.63 2.55
N VAL A 113 -7.88 -18.75 1.62
CA VAL A 113 -6.83 -17.74 1.44
C VAL A 113 -7.44 -16.38 1.08
N GLN A 114 -8.43 -16.36 0.18
CA GLN A 114 -9.12 -15.12 -0.18
C GLN A 114 -9.94 -14.54 0.98
N PHE A 115 -10.61 -15.39 1.75
CA PHE A 115 -11.35 -14.97 2.94
C PHE A 115 -10.43 -14.29 3.95
N TRP A 116 -9.34 -14.94 4.36
CA TRP A 116 -8.39 -14.36 5.31
C TRP A 116 -7.73 -13.09 4.79
N ARG A 117 -7.45 -13.03 3.48
CA ARG A 117 -6.92 -11.82 2.84
C ARG A 117 -7.91 -10.66 2.89
N ASN A 118 -9.19 -10.92 2.63
CA ASN A 118 -10.23 -9.89 2.72
C ASN A 118 -10.42 -9.42 4.17
N VAL A 119 -10.44 -10.34 5.13
CA VAL A 119 -10.51 -10.02 6.56
C VAL A 119 -9.32 -9.16 6.99
N GLY A 120 -8.09 -9.56 6.63
CA GLY A 120 -6.88 -8.78 6.90
C GLY A 120 -6.89 -7.40 6.23
N GLY A 121 -7.40 -7.31 4.99
CA GLY A 121 -7.57 -6.04 4.27
C GLY A 121 -8.57 -5.11 4.95
N THR A 122 -9.72 -5.63 5.40
CA THR A 122 -10.73 -4.84 6.11
C THR A 122 -10.22 -4.39 7.48
N ILE A 123 -9.63 -5.29 8.28
CA ILE A 123 -9.09 -4.94 9.60
C ILE A 123 -7.93 -3.96 9.45
N GLY A 124 -7.00 -4.22 8.52
CA GLY A 124 -5.85 -3.36 8.27
C GLY A 124 -6.26 -1.95 7.85
N THR A 125 -7.22 -1.82 6.92
CA THR A 125 -7.73 -0.50 6.51
C THR A 125 -8.50 0.20 7.63
N ALA A 126 -9.27 -0.52 8.46
CA ALA A 126 -9.96 0.05 9.61
C ALA A 126 -8.98 0.59 10.67
N VAL A 127 -7.94 -0.18 11.03
CA VAL A 127 -6.92 0.24 12.01
C VAL A 127 -6.15 1.45 11.50
N LEU A 128 -5.61 1.39 10.27
CA LEU A 128 -4.86 2.51 9.69
C LEU A 128 -5.77 3.74 9.47
N GLY A 129 -7.05 3.54 9.17
CA GLY A 129 -8.04 4.61 9.06
C GLY A 129 -8.33 5.28 10.40
N SER A 130 -8.45 4.49 11.46
CA SER A 130 -8.60 4.99 12.83
C SER A 130 -7.39 5.84 13.26
N VAL A 131 -6.17 5.39 12.95
CA VAL A 131 -4.94 6.16 13.18
C VAL A 131 -5.02 7.50 12.43
N LEU A 132 -5.37 7.50 11.15
CA LEU A 132 -5.51 8.74 10.36
C LEU A 132 -6.53 9.71 10.99
N SER A 133 -7.70 9.20 11.37
CA SER A 133 -8.79 10.01 11.92
C SER A 133 -8.47 10.60 13.29
N GLN A 134 -7.65 9.92 14.11
CA GLN A 134 -7.27 10.41 15.43
C GLN A 134 -6.05 11.34 15.38
N ARG A 135 -5.04 11.00 14.58
CA ARG A 135 -3.75 11.71 14.55
C ARG A 135 -3.78 12.96 13.68
N LEU A 136 -4.50 12.96 12.57
CA LEU A 136 -4.45 14.10 11.65
C LEU A 136 -4.98 15.39 12.28
N PRO A 137 -6.13 15.43 12.99
CA PRO A 137 -6.61 16.65 13.62
C PRO A 137 -5.61 17.19 14.66
N GLU A 138 -5.03 16.29 15.48
CA GLU A 138 -4.00 16.62 16.46
C GLU A 138 -2.77 17.26 15.80
N ARG A 139 -2.24 16.62 14.74
CA ARG A 139 -1.08 17.13 13.98
C ARG A 139 -1.37 18.47 13.30
N VAL A 140 -2.55 18.64 12.71
CA VAL A 140 -2.96 19.90 12.07
C VAL A 140 -2.99 21.04 13.09
N GLN A 141 -3.55 20.80 14.27
CA GLN A 141 -3.58 21.81 15.34
C GLN A 141 -2.18 22.22 15.77
N ILE A 142 -1.27 21.26 15.96
CA ILE A 142 0.12 21.52 16.35
C ILE A 142 0.85 22.36 15.29
N GLU A 143 0.80 21.94 14.01
CA GLU A 143 1.51 22.60 12.93
C GLU A 143 0.94 24.00 12.63
N VAL A 144 -0.38 24.18 12.73
CA VAL A 144 -1.01 25.51 12.55
C VAL A 144 -0.71 26.43 13.73
N ALA A 145 -0.70 25.92 14.97
CA ALA A 145 -0.34 26.71 16.13
C ALA A 145 1.13 27.19 16.08
N ALA A 146 2.02 26.39 15.49
CA ALA A 146 3.44 26.74 15.32
C ALA A 146 3.67 27.98 14.43
N LEU A 147 2.73 28.29 13.53
CA LEU A 147 2.78 29.49 12.67
C LEU A 147 2.58 30.81 13.44
N ARG A 148 2.10 30.76 14.69
CA ARG A 148 1.84 31.94 15.54
C ARG A 148 1.05 33.04 14.80
N LEU A 149 -0.03 32.62 14.15
CA LEU A 149 -0.86 33.52 13.35
C LEU A 149 -1.40 34.67 14.21
N PRO A 150 -1.48 35.90 13.66
CA PRO A 150 -2.16 37.00 14.31
C PRO A 150 -3.59 36.58 14.70
N PRO A 151 -4.09 36.96 15.89
CA PRO A 151 -5.41 36.54 16.37
C PRO A 151 -6.54 36.97 15.42
N GLN A 152 -6.34 38.05 14.64
CA GLN A 152 -7.28 38.51 13.62
C GLN A 152 -7.41 37.55 12.43
N LEU A 153 -6.39 36.73 12.15
CA LEU A 153 -6.38 35.75 11.07
C LEU A 153 -6.69 34.33 11.54
N ALA A 154 -6.55 34.04 12.85
CA ALA A 154 -6.79 32.71 13.42
C ALA A 154 -8.23 32.19 13.23
N GLY A 155 -9.21 33.08 13.13
CA GLY A 155 -10.62 32.74 12.84
C GLY A 155 -10.97 32.60 11.36
N ALA A 156 -10.06 32.99 10.45
CA ALA A 156 -10.28 32.93 9.00
C ALA A 156 -9.88 31.58 8.37
N PHE A 157 -9.21 30.71 9.15
CA PHE A 157 -8.75 29.41 8.68
C PHE A 157 -9.67 28.29 9.19
N PRO A 158 -9.95 27.27 8.36
CA PRO A 158 -10.83 26.17 8.74
C PRO A 158 -10.27 25.43 9.96
N GLN A 159 -10.91 25.64 11.11
CA GLN A 159 -10.62 24.97 12.37
C GLN A 159 -11.38 23.65 12.43
N GLY A 160 -10.89 22.67 11.67
CA GLY A 160 -11.50 21.34 11.60
C GLY A 160 -12.44 21.17 10.40
N GLY A 161 -12.19 20.10 9.67
CA GLY A 161 -12.95 19.61 8.53
C GLY A 161 -12.55 18.17 8.26
N SER A 162 -13.27 17.46 7.39
CA SER A 162 -12.82 16.13 6.97
C SER A 162 -11.43 16.25 6.35
N ALA A 163 -10.53 15.31 6.67
CA ALA A 163 -9.17 15.25 6.12
C ALA A 163 -9.18 15.54 4.61
N GLN A 164 -10.09 14.88 3.89
CA GLN A 164 -10.26 15.04 2.45
C GLN A 164 -10.61 16.47 2.00
N ALA A 165 -11.48 17.18 2.73
CA ALA A 165 -11.93 18.53 2.35
C ALA A 165 -10.81 19.56 2.46
N LEU A 166 -9.84 19.34 3.35
CA LEU A 166 -8.65 20.20 3.47
C LEU A 166 -7.69 20.08 2.26
N PHE A 167 -7.84 19.04 1.44
CA PHE A 167 -6.96 18.76 0.31
C PHE A 167 -7.67 18.85 -1.06
N ASP A 168 -8.94 19.26 -1.10
CA ASP A 168 -9.66 19.48 -2.36
C ASP A 168 -9.13 20.76 -3.05
N PRO A 169 -8.54 20.66 -4.26
CA PRO A 169 -8.02 21.82 -4.99
C PRO A 169 -9.08 22.89 -5.25
N ALA A 170 -10.35 22.50 -5.47
CA ALA A 170 -11.43 23.44 -5.72
C ALA A 170 -11.79 24.23 -4.45
N ALA A 171 -11.86 23.54 -3.31
CA ALA A 171 -12.12 24.16 -2.01
C ALA A 171 -10.98 25.11 -1.60
N ILE A 172 -9.72 24.69 -1.82
CA ILE A 172 -8.54 25.53 -1.54
C ILE A 172 -8.55 26.79 -2.42
N ALA A 173 -8.86 26.65 -3.71
CA ALA A 173 -8.93 27.79 -4.63
C ALA A 173 -10.05 28.77 -4.25
N ALA A 174 -11.22 28.26 -3.87
CA ALA A 174 -12.34 29.09 -3.40
C ALA A 174 -11.99 29.83 -2.09
N ALA A 175 -11.39 29.13 -1.13
CA ALA A 175 -10.95 29.73 0.14
C ALA A 175 -9.89 30.83 -0.09
N ARG A 176 -8.95 30.60 -1.00
CA ARG A 176 -7.94 31.58 -1.39
C ARG A 176 -8.55 32.83 -2.01
N ALA A 177 -9.56 32.66 -2.88
CA ALA A 177 -10.23 33.77 -3.56
C ALA A 177 -11.06 34.64 -2.60
N ALA A 178 -11.57 34.06 -1.51
CA ALA A 178 -12.34 34.77 -0.48
C ALA A 178 -11.48 35.61 0.48
N LEU A 179 -10.15 35.43 0.49
CA LEU A 179 -9.24 36.08 1.42
C LEU A 179 -8.69 37.41 0.88
N PRO A 180 -8.51 38.43 1.75
CA PRO A 180 -7.84 39.67 1.34
C PRO A 180 -6.37 39.41 0.99
N PRO A 181 -5.75 40.22 0.10
CA PRO A 181 -4.37 40.00 -0.36
C PRO A 181 -3.33 39.91 0.77
N ALA A 182 -3.55 40.64 1.86
CA ALA A 182 -2.69 40.63 3.04
C ALA A 182 -2.69 39.29 3.82
N ALA A 183 -3.75 38.48 3.68
CA ALA A 183 -3.88 37.18 4.34
C ALA A 183 -3.33 36.01 3.51
N LEU A 184 -2.97 36.24 2.23
CA LEU A 184 -2.47 35.19 1.34
C LEU A 184 -1.19 34.51 1.84
N PRO A 185 -0.15 35.22 2.36
CA PRO A 185 1.04 34.55 2.88
C PRO A 185 0.74 33.65 4.09
N ALA A 186 -0.18 34.08 4.96
CA ALA A 186 -0.63 33.30 6.11
C ALA A 186 -1.40 32.04 5.66
N PHE A 187 -2.24 32.17 4.63
CA PHE A 187 -2.96 31.04 4.03
C PHE A 187 -2.03 29.99 3.42
N GLU A 188 -1.01 30.40 2.67
CA GLU A 188 -0.01 29.48 2.10
C GLU A 188 0.80 28.78 3.21
N GLY A 189 1.09 29.49 4.31
CA GLY A 189 1.70 28.92 5.51
C GLY A 189 0.83 27.86 6.17
N VAL A 190 -0.47 28.13 6.34
CA VAL A 190 -1.45 27.16 6.87
C VAL A 190 -1.57 25.95 5.95
N LEU A 191 -1.64 26.15 4.64
CA LEU A 191 -1.70 25.05 3.68
C LEU A 191 -0.46 24.16 3.80
N THR A 192 0.73 24.75 3.90
CA THR A 192 1.98 24.01 4.08
C THR A 192 2.01 23.26 5.42
N ALA A 193 1.51 23.86 6.50
CA ALA A 193 1.37 23.21 7.81
C ALA A 193 0.41 22.00 7.74
N VAL A 194 -0.74 22.14 7.09
CA VAL A 194 -1.71 21.05 6.90
C VAL A 194 -1.13 19.91 6.05
N ARG A 195 -0.39 20.22 4.98
CA ARG A 195 0.33 19.23 4.17
C ARG A 195 1.41 18.50 4.98
N THR A 196 2.10 19.23 5.86
CA THR A 196 3.13 18.66 6.75
C THR A 196 2.49 17.74 7.79
N ALA A 197 1.40 18.17 8.42
CA ALA A 197 0.63 17.34 9.36
C ALA A 197 0.15 16.03 8.71
N LEU A 198 -0.32 16.09 7.46
CA LEU A 198 -0.67 14.88 6.71
C LEU A 198 0.55 13.99 6.45
N ALA A 199 1.69 14.56 6.03
CA ALA A 199 2.91 13.81 5.79
C ALA A 199 3.37 13.05 7.05
N LEU A 200 3.33 13.71 8.21
CA LEU A 200 3.67 13.10 9.50
C LEU A 200 2.66 12.03 9.93
N THR A 201 1.38 12.21 9.63
CA THR A 201 0.36 11.19 9.93
C THR A 201 0.51 9.97 9.02
N LEU A 202 0.79 10.19 7.73
CA LEU A 202 1.05 9.13 6.77
C LEU A 202 2.35 8.38 7.09
N GLU A 203 3.36 9.06 7.62
CA GLU A 203 4.57 8.42 8.14
C GLU A 203 4.24 7.34 9.18
N GLU A 204 3.44 7.66 10.20
CA GLU A 204 3.01 6.67 11.20
C GLU A 204 2.26 5.50 10.56
N ILE A 205 1.34 5.78 9.65
CA ILE A 205 0.55 4.76 8.94
C ILE A 205 1.46 3.81 8.15
N PHE A 206 2.44 4.34 7.43
CA PHE A 206 3.37 3.52 6.66
C PHE A 206 4.33 2.74 7.56
N LEU A 207 4.75 3.30 8.69
CA LEU A 207 5.56 2.59 9.68
C LEU A 207 4.78 1.46 10.38
N TYR A 208 3.52 1.67 10.75
CA TYR A 208 2.66 0.60 11.26
C TYR A 208 2.42 -0.48 10.20
N GLY A 209 2.22 -0.10 8.95
CA GLY A 209 2.16 -1.05 7.83
C GLY A 209 3.46 -1.84 7.68
N ALA A 210 4.62 -1.17 7.75
CA ALA A 210 5.93 -1.82 7.68
C ALA A 210 6.14 -2.79 8.85
N ALA A 211 5.75 -2.41 10.07
CA ALA A 211 5.81 -3.28 11.24
C ALA A 211 4.93 -4.54 11.06
N ALA A 212 3.71 -4.38 10.55
CA ALA A 212 2.84 -5.51 10.23
C ALA A 212 3.46 -6.44 9.17
N VAL A 213 4.11 -5.88 8.15
CA VAL A 213 4.84 -6.66 7.14
C VAL A 213 6.05 -7.37 7.73
N VAL A 214 6.77 -6.75 8.68
CA VAL A 214 7.89 -7.39 9.38
C VAL A 214 7.42 -8.55 10.25
N ILE A 215 6.24 -8.45 10.88
CA ILE A 215 5.62 -9.59 11.58
C ILE A 215 5.31 -10.70 10.58
N GLY A 216 4.71 -10.37 9.43
CA GLY A 216 4.46 -11.33 8.36
C GLY A 216 5.74 -11.97 7.82
N LEU A 217 6.82 -11.20 7.70
CA LEU A 217 8.16 -11.65 7.31
C LEU A 217 8.72 -12.65 8.32
N ALA A 218 8.62 -12.34 9.61
CA ALA A 218 9.06 -13.24 10.67
C ALA A 218 8.31 -14.57 10.60
N VAL A 219 6.97 -14.55 10.46
CA VAL A 219 6.15 -15.76 10.28
C VAL A 219 6.56 -16.52 9.01
N SER A 220 6.78 -15.82 7.90
CA SER A 220 7.18 -16.41 6.62
C SER A 220 8.52 -17.15 6.69
N VAL A 221 9.48 -16.65 7.48
CA VAL A 221 10.78 -17.32 7.68
C VAL A 221 10.62 -18.69 8.36
N PHE A 222 9.58 -18.88 9.17
CA PHE A 222 9.28 -20.15 9.83
C PHE A 222 8.39 -21.09 9.00
N LEU A 223 7.96 -20.70 7.78
CA LEU A 223 7.25 -21.63 6.90
C LEU A 223 8.20 -22.71 6.37
N ASP A 224 7.77 -23.97 6.50
CA ASP A 224 8.45 -25.11 5.92
C ASP A 224 8.28 -25.15 4.40
N ASP A 225 9.34 -25.53 3.70
CA ASP A 225 9.33 -25.72 2.25
C ASP A 225 8.49 -26.97 1.90
N VAL A 226 7.22 -26.81 1.53
CA VAL A 226 6.42 -27.91 0.96
C VAL A 226 6.83 -28.09 -0.51
N PRO A 227 7.31 -29.28 -0.93
CA PRO A 227 7.68 -29.51 -2.32
C PRO A 227 6.50 -29.25 -3.25
N ILE A 228 6.68 -28.39 -4.25
CA ILE A 228 5.69 -28.22 -5.32
C ILE A 228 5.62 -29.56 -6.06
N LEU A 229 4.51 -30.28 -5.92
CA LEU A 229 4.25 -31.54 -6.63
C LEU A 229 4.42 -31.30 -8.14
N ARG A 230 5.57 -31.71 -8.68
CA ARG A 230 5.74 -31.90 -10.13
C ARG A 230 4.73 -32.96 -10.53
N GLU A 231 3.95 -32.66 -11.57
CA GLU A 231 2.82 -33.45 -12.06
C GLU A 231 3.02 -34.96 -11.88
N HIS A 232 2.04 -35.62 -11.25
CA HIS A 232 1.88 -37.06 -11.41
C HIS A 232 1.76 -37.35 -12.91
N PRO A 233 2.52 -38.31 -13.46
CA PRO A 233 2.30 -38.78 -14.82
C PRO A 233 0.80 -39.10 -14.96
N VAL A 234 0.17 -38.55 -15.99
CA VAL A 234 -1.17 -38.98 -16.40
C VAL A 234 -1.11 -40.51 -16.45
N PRO A 235 -1.95 -41.26 -15.69
CA PRO A 235 -2.01 -42.70 -15.84
C PRO A 235 -2.21 -42.97 -17.32
N ALA A 236 -1.25 -43.67 -17.94
CA ALA A 236 -1.37 -44.07 -19.33
C ALA A 236 -2.77 -44.65 -19.48
N ALA A 237 -3.58 -44.07 -20.38
CA ALA A 237 -4.91 -44.56 -20.66
C ALA A 237 -4.80 -46.07 -20.82
N GLU A 238 -5.41 -46.79 -19.88
CA GLU A 238 -5.46 -48.24 -19.89
C GLU A 238 -5.99 -48.62 -21.26
N THR A 239 -5.11 -49.13 -22.11
CA THR A 239 -5.47 -49.58 -23.45
C THR A 239 -6.56 -50.61 -23.24
N ALA A 240 -7.79 -50.25 -23.59
CA ALA A 240 -8.93 -51.15 -23.55
C ALA A 240 -8.50 -52.47 -24.22
N PRO A 241 -8.81 -53.64 -23.64
CA PRO A 241 -8.43 -54.90 -24.23
C PRO A 241 -8.96 -54.94 -25.65
N ALA A 242 -8.05 -55.17 -26.61
CA ALA A 242 -8.43 -55.49 -27.97
C ALA A 242 -9.38 -56.68 -27.88
N PHE A 243 -10.64 -56.46 -28.19
CA PHE A 243 -11.58 -57.54 -28.42
C PHE A 243 -11.01 -58.35 -29.59
N GLY A 244 -10.48 -59.52 -29.26
CA GLY A 244 -10.09 -60.53 -30.21
C GLY A 244 -11.31 -61.28 -30.74
N GLU A 245 -11.14 -61.71 -31.98
CA GLU A 245 -11.97 -62.61 -32.82
C GLU A 245 -13.14 -61.97 -33.59
#